data_AF-F9PAT8-F1
#
_entry.id   AF-F9PAT8-F1
#
_cell.length_a   1.000
_cell.length_b   1.000
_cell.length_c   1.000
_cell.angle_alpha   90.00
_cell.angle_beta   90.00
_cell.angle_gamma   90.00
#
_symmetry.space_group_name_H-M   'P 1'
#
loop_
_entity.id
_entity.type
_entity.pdbx_description
1 polymer ?
#
loop_
_entity_poly.entity_id
_entity_poly.type
_entity_poly.pdbx_seq_one_letter_code
_entity_poly.pdbx_strand_id
1 'polypeptide(L)'
;MNNKLGSEFLKPFDNYERPIAFGMTKRHLVMALGIGIVVSLTITISLMGLSDILMYLVALIIAPPFIIYGLGFDESVREKIMFNLKVQKRGYLTEFEEGDELTADDFKSWKKVKEADES
;
A
#
# COMPACT_ATOMS: atom_id res chain seq x y z
N MET A 1 -5.90 4.84 -28.99
CA MET A 1 -6.32 4.83 -27.57
C MET A 1 -5.75 3.57 -26.94
N ASN A 2 -4.71 3.70 -26.12
CA ASN A 2 -4.00 2.56 -25.53
C ASN A 2 -4.80 2.01 -24.36
N ASN A 3 -5.33 0.81 -24.53
CA ASN A 3 -6.14 0.10 -23.56
C ASN A 3 -5.22 -0.44 -22.44
N LYS A 4 -5.08 0.31 -21.36
CA LYS A 4 -4.21 -0.02 -20.21
C LYS A 4 -4.92 -0.83 -19.11
N LEU A 5 -6.00 -1.54 -19.43
CA LEU A 5 -6.82 -2.30 -18.48
C LEU A 5 -6.00 -3.28 -17.60
N GLY A 6 -4.90 -3.85 -18.11
CA GLY A 6 -4.01 -4.74 -17.34
C GLY A 6 -2.81 -4.05 -16.67
N SER A 7 -2.45 -2.84 -17.10
CA SER A 7 -1.27 -2.11 -16.62
C SER A 7 -1.54 -1.32 -15.33
N GLU A 8 -2.79 -1.07 -14.98
CA GLU A 8 -3.16 -0.30 -13.79
C GLU A 8 -3.11 -1.12 -12.49
N PHE A 9 -3.02 -2.46 -12.60
CA PHE A 9 -2.89 -3.37 -11.45
C PHE A 9 -1.43 -3.67 -11.09
N LEU A 10 -0.51 -3.53 -12.04
CA LEU A 10 0.91 -3.64 -11.78
C LEU A 10 1.40 -2.27 -11.28
N LYS A 11 1.46 -2.09 -9.96
CA LYS A 11 2.26 -0.99 -9.38
C LYS A 11 3.63 -1.06 -10.08
N PRO A 12 4.10 0.01 -10.75
CA PRO A 12 5.43 0.00 -11.34
C PRO A 12 6.41 -0.35 -10.20
N PHE A 13 7.18 -1.42 -10.38
CA PHE A 13 8.13 -1.93 -9.37
C PHE A 13 9.10 -0.85 -8.86
N ASP A 14 9.23 0.25 -9.59
CA ASP A 14 10.04 1.41 -9.26
C ASP A 14 9.51 2.25 -8.08
N ASN A 15 8.25 2.08 -7.68
CA ASN A 15 7.64 2.77 -6.54
C ASN A 15 7.85 2.06 -5.20
N TYR A 16 8.49 0.89 -5.17
CA TYR A 16 8.85 0.26 -3.91
C TYR A 16 10.11 0.89 -3.35
N GLU A 17 10.13 1.20 -2.04
CA GLU A 17 11.34 1.67 -1.37
C GLU A 17 12.45 0.64 -1.52
N ARG A 18 13.45 0.98 -2.33
CA ARG A 18 14.59 0.09 -2.56
C ARG A 18 15.37 -0.09 -1.25
N PRO A 19 15.68 -1.34 -0.85
CA PRO A 19 16.52 -1.59 0.31
C PRO A 19 17.92 -1.02 0.04
N ILE A 20 18.48 -0.29 1.00
CA ILE A 20 19.81 0.31 0.87
C ILE A 20 20.88 -0.67 1.34
N ALA A 21 20.74 -1.18 2.57
CA ALA A 21 21.71 -2.05 3.20
C ALA A 21 21.01 -2.98 4.20
N PHE A 22 21.44 -4.25 4.29
CA PHE A 22 20.89 -5.25 5.22
C PHE A 22 19.36 -5.44 5.15
N GLY A 23 18.73 -5.15 4.01
CA GLY A 23 17.27 -5.19 3.87
C GLY A 23 16.53 -4.00 4.48
N MET A 24 17.24 -3.01 5.04
CA MET A 24 16.64 -1.79 5.58
C MET A 24 16.38 -0.76 4.47
N THR A 25 15.22 -0.10 4.52
CA THR A 25 14.87 1.02 3.64
C THR A 25 15.34 2.36 4.22
N LYS A 26 15.25 3.45 3.43
CA LYS A 26 15.56 4.83 3.87
C LYS A 26 14.82 5.22 5.14
N ARG A 27 13.56 4.81 5.27
CA ARG A 27 12.71 5.09 6.44
C ARG A 27 13.29 4.53 7.73
N HIS A 28 13.84 3.32 7.68
CA HIS A 28 14.47 2.67 8.83
C HIS A 28 15.73 3.43 9.29
N LEU A 29 16.51 3.97 8.35
CA LEU A 29 17.67 4.82 8.69
C LEU A 29 17.24 6.12 9.36
N VAL A 30 16.20 6.78 8.85
CA VAL A 30 15.65 8.00 9.44
C VAL A 30 15.10 7.73 10.85
N MET A 31 14.42 6.59 11.04
CA MET A 31 13.93 6.15 12.35
C MET A 31 15.08 5.88 13.33
N ALA A 32 16.11 5.16 12.90
CA ALA A 32 17.30 4.88 13.72
C ALA A 32 18.02 6.17 14.15
N LEU A 33 18.10 7.16 13.25
CA LEU A 33 18.63 8.48 13.57
C LEU A 33 17.78 9.21 14.62
N GLY A 34 16.46 9.18 14.48
CA GLY A 34 15.54 9.74 15.47
C GLY A 34 15.67 9.10 16.86
N ILE A 35 15.74 7.76 16.90
CA ILE A 35 15.96 7.01 18.15
C ILE A 35 17.32 7.38 18.75
N GLY A 36 18.38 7.47 17.93
CA GLY A 36 19.71 7.87 18.37
C GLY A 36 19.73 9.26 19.03
N ILE A 37 18.97 10.21 18.47
CA ILE A 37 18.81 11.57 19.05
C ILE A 37 18.09 11.51 20.40
N VAL A 38 17.01 10.73 20.51
CA VAL A 38 16.28 10.60 21.79
C VAL A 38 17.20 10.00 22.85
N VAL A 39 17.90 8.91 22.54
CA VAL A 39 18.81 8.25 23.48
C VAL A 39 19.94 9.19 23.92
N SER A 40 20.56 9.93 22.99
CA SER A 40 21.65 10.85 23.33
C SER A 40 21.18 12.01 24.21
N LEU A 41 19.99 12.56 23.94
CA LEU A 41 19.36 13.57 24.78
C LEU A 41 19.01 13.02 26.17
N THR A 42 18.43 11.82 26.25
CA THR A 42 18.10 11.19 27.54
C THR A 42 19.35 10.98 28.40
N ILE A 43 20.45 10.49 27.82
CA ILE A 43 21.73 10.35 28.51
C ILE A 43 22.22 11.72 29.00
N THR A 44 22.17 12.75 28.15
CA THR A 44 22.61 14.10 28.50
C THR A 44 21.81 14.69 29.66
N ILE A 45 20.48 14.57 29.62
CA ILE A 45 19.57 15.03 30.70
C ILE A 45 19.87 14.29 32.00
N SER A 46 20.14 12.98 31.92
CA SER A 46 20.50 12.15 33.07
C SER A 46 21.81 12.61 33.71
N LEU A 47 22.84 12.85 32.90
CA LEU A 47 24.15 13.32 33.36
C LEU A 47 24.08 14.71 34.00
N MET A 48 23.16 15.56 33.54
CA MET A 48 22.93 16.88 34.13
C MET A 48 22.06 16.84 35.41
N GLY A 49 21.54 15.67 35.79
CA GLY A 49 20.70 15.49 36.99
C GLY A 49 19.34 16.19 36.88
N LEU A 50 18.84 16.41 35.66
CA LEU A 50 17.53 17.03 35.44
C LEU A 50 16.40 16.05 35.75
N SER A 51 15.20 16.58 35.96
CA SER A 51 14.00 15.78 36.26
C SER A 51 13.65 14.81 35.12
N ASP A 52 13.25 13.59 35.49
CA ASP A 52 12.77 12.55 34.57
C ASP A 52 11.61 13.00 33.69
N ILE A 53 10.79 13.95 34.17
CA ILE A 53 9.68 14.53 33.39
C ILE A 53 10.19 15.12 32.07
N LEU A 54 11.38 15.73 32.07
CA LEU A 54 11.98 16.30 30.88
C LEU A 54 12.43 15.22 29.89
N MET A 55 12.89 14.07 30.38
CA MET A 55 13.22 12.94 29.51
C MET A 55 11.97 12.43 28.77
N TYR A 56 10.86 12.24 29.50
CA TYR A 56 9.60 11.80 28.90
C TYR A 56 9.06 12.81 27.91
N LEU A 57 9.16 14.11 28.20
CA LEU A 57 8.70 15.17 27.31
C LEU A 57 9.52 15.21 26.02
N VAL A 58 10.83 15.08 26.11
CA VAL A 58 11.72 14.98 24.93
C VAL A 58 11.39 13.75 24.09
N ALA A 59 11.23 12.58 24.73
CA ALA A 59 10.85 11.37 24.04
C ALA A 59 9.48 11.49 23.36
N LEU A 60 8.49 12.10 24.03
CA LEU A 60 7.13 12.28 23.51
C LEU A 60 7.09 13.24 22.32
N ILE A 61 7.91 14.28 22.29
CA ILE A 61 7.92 15.24 21.18
C ILE A 61 8.70 14.68 19.99
N ILE A 62 9.87 14.09 20.26
CA ILE A 62 10.80 13.70 19.21
C ILE A 62 10.45 12.31 18.65
N ALA A 63 10.18 11.29 19.48
CA ALA A 63 10.06 9.92 18.99
C ALA A 63 8.86 9.68 18.03
N PRO A 64 7.65 10.21 18.28
CA PRO A 64 6.49 9.91 17.43
C PRO A 64 6.66 10.21 15.94
N PRO A 65 7.14 11.39 15.49
CA PRO A 65 7.30 11.64 14.05
C PRO A 65 8.27 10.66 13.37
N PHE A 66 9.36 10.28 14.04
CA PHE A 66 10.32 9.31 13.49
C PHE A 66 9.75 7.89 13.43
N ILE A 67 8.96 7.49 14.44
CA ILE A 67 8.31 6.17 14.48
C ILE A 67 7.23 6.08 13.40
N ILE A 68 6.38 7.10 13.26
CA ILE A 68 5.30 7.15 12.28
C ILE A 68 5.86 7.06 10.85
N TYR A 69 6.91 7.84 10.57
CA TYR A 69 7.59 7.81 9.28
C TYR A 69 8.34 6.49 9.05
N GLY A 70 9.07 6.01 10.06
CA GLY A 70 9.88 4.81 10.03
C GLY A 70 9.09 3.54 9.73
N LEU A 71 7.94 3.39 10.40
CA LEU A 71 7.05 2.23 10.23
C LEU A 71 6.20 2.30 8.97
N GLY A 72 6.26 3.39 8.20
CA GLY A 72 5.50 3.51 6.95
C GLY A 72 3.99 3.47 7.17
N PHE A 73 3.50 3.95 8.32
CA PHE A 73 2.06 4.04 8.60
C PHE A 73 1.30 4.77 7.50
N ASP A 74 1.94 5.78 6.89
CA ASP A 74 1.42 6.50 5.72
C ASP A 74 1.03 5.55 4.57
N GLU A 75 1.86 4.57 4.26
CA GLU A 75 1.63 3.65 3.14
C GLU A 75 0.50 2.67 3.43
N SER A 76 0.47 2.12 4.64
CA SER A 76 -0.58 1.21 5.10
C SER A 76 -1.95 1.91 5.18
N VAL A 77 -1.98 3.16 5.63
CA VAL A 77 -3.20 3.97 5.70
C VAL A 77 -3.65 4.37 4.30
N ARG A 78 -2.72 4.80 3.43
CA ARG A 78 -3.01 5.14 2.05
C ARG A 78 -3.59 3.95 1.28
N GLU A 79 -3.04 2.74 1.44
CA GLU A 79 -3.61 1.55 0.80
C GLU A 79 -5.01 1.21 1.31
N LYS A 80 -5.25 1.29 2.62
CA LYS A 80 -6.60 1.08 3.20
C LYS A 80 -7.62 2.10 2.69
N ILE A 81 -7.24 3.38 2.63
CA ILE A 81 -8.09 4.45 2.11
C ILE A 81 -8.36 4.24 0.62
N MET A 82 -7.31 3.98 -0.17
CA MET A 82 -7.44 3.72 -1.60
C MET A 82 -8.29 2.50 -1.88
N PHE A 83 -8.13 1.42 -1.10
CA PHE A 83 -8.95 0.22 -1.21
C PHE A 83 -10.42 0.53 -0.93
N ASN A 84 -10.71 1.21 0.18
CA ASN A 84 -12.07 1.54 0.57
C ASN A 84 -12.76 2.48 -0.46
N LEU A 85 -12.04 3.50 -0.95
CA LEU A 85 -12.54 4.40 -1.99
C LEU A 85 -12.66 3.73 -3.37
N LYS A 86 -11.79 2.76 -3.68
CA LYS A 86 -11.84 1.96 -4.92
C LYS A 86 -12.73 0.72 -4.80
N VAL A 87 -13.52 0.56 -3.74
CA VAL A 87 -14.66 -0.38 -3.76
C VAL A 87 -15.71 0.16 -4.74
N GLN A 88 -15.38 0.14 -6.03
CA GLN A 88 -16.36 0.13 -7.08
C GLN A 88 -16.91 -1.29 -7.08
N LYS A 89 -18.20 -1.43 -6.77
CA LYS A 89 -18.94 -2.65 -7.10
C LYS A 89 -18.73 -2.87 -8.60
N ARG A 90 -17.88 -3.82 -8.96
CA ARG A 90 -17.83 -4.29 -10.33
C ARG A 90 -19.19 -4.97 -10.51
N GLY A 91 -20.09 -4.35 -11.25
CA GLY A 91 -21.20 -5.06 -11.85
C GLY A 91 -20.55 -6.12 -12.73
N TYR A 92 -20.40 -7.33 -12.19
CA TYR A 92 -20.02 -8.45 -13.01
C TYR A 92 -21.18 -8.62 -13.99
N LEU A 93 -20.88 -9.00 -15.24
CA LEU A 93 -21.89 -9.36 -16.26
C LEU A 93 -22.85 -10.49 -15.82
N THR A 94 -22.72 -10.98 -14.59
CA THR A 94 -23.59 -11.94 -13.91
C THR A 94 -24.63 -11.29 -13.01
N GLU A 95 -24.59 -9.98 -12.77
CA GLU A 95 -25.73 -9.23 -12.23
C GLU A 95 -26.71 -8.99 -13.38
N PHE A 96 -27.38 -10.06 -13.81
CA PHE A 96 -28.58 -9.95 -14.64
C PHE A 96 -29.64 -9.25 -13.78
N GLU A 97 -30.24 -8.19 -14.29
CA GLU A 97 -31.42 -7.61 -13.65
C GLU A 97 -32.50 -8.69 -13.57
N GLU A 98 -33.24 -8.73 -12.46
CA GLU A 98 -34.33 -9.67 -12.22
C GLU A 98 -35.47 -9.37 -13.20
N GLY A 99 -35.31 -9.79 -14.46
CA GLY A 99 -36.14 -9.40 -15.60
C GLY A 99 -35.56 -9.75 -16.98
N ASP A 100 -34.26 -10.06 -17.10
CA ASP A 100 -33.68 -10.47 -18.38
C ASP A 100 -33.98 -11.95 -18.68
N GLU A 101 -35.04 -12.21 -19.47
CA GLU A 101 -35.35 -13.52 -20.01
C GLU A 101 -34.32 -13.93 -21.07
N LEU A 102 -33.31 -14.70 -20.65
CA LEU A 102 -32.35 -15.33 -21.56
C LEU A 102 -33.09 -16.27 -22.52
N THR A 103 -33.23 -15.87 -23.78
CA THR A 103 -33.82 -16.71 -24.82
C THR A 103 -32.72 -17.59 -25.44
N ALA A 104 -33.06 -18.82 -25.84
CA ALA A 104 -32.10 -19.83 -26.33
C ALA A 104 -31.26 -19.39 -27.55
N ASP A 105 -31.62 -18.28 -28.19
CA ASP A 105 -30.92 -17.69 -29.33
C ASP A 105 -29.72 -16.80 -28.94
N ASP A 106 -29.60 -16.38 -27.68
CA ASP A 106 -28.52 -15.49 -27.22
C ASP A 106 -27.15 -16.18 -27.11
N PHE A 107 -27.12 -17.51 -27.17
CA PHE A 107 -25.89 -18.31 -27.12
C PHE A 107 -25.36 -18.73 -28.50
N LYS A 108 -25.72 -18.03 -29.58
CA LYS A 108 -25.18 -18.35 -30.91
C LYS A 108 -23.77 -17.79 -31.09
N SER A 109 -22.79 -18.69 -31.07
CA SER A 109 -21.40 -18.44 -31.48
C SER A 109 -21.35 -17.72 -32.84
N TRP A 110 -20.88 -16.47 -32.84
CA TRP A 110 -20.73 -15.65 -34.05
C TRP A 110 -19.49 -15.99 -34.90
N LYS A 111 -18.78 -17.08 -34.57
CA LYS A 111 -17.62 -17.55 -35.34
C LYS A 111 -18.01 -18.79 -36.15
N LYS A 112 -18.30 -18.59 -37.44
CA LYS A 112 -18.29 -19.67 -38.43
C LYS A 112 -16.84 -20.08 -38.72
N VAL A 113 -16.21 -20.82 -37.81
CA VAL A 113 -14.98 -21.54 -38.11
C VAL A 113 -15.30 -23.02 -37.98
N LYS A 114 -15.35 -23.72 -39.12
CA LYS A 114 -15.30 -25.19 -39.15
C LYS A 114 -13.83 -25.56 -38.95
N GLU A 115 -13.48 -26.08 -37.79
CA GLU A 115 -12.22 -26.79 -37.60
C GLU A 115 -12.44 -28.26 -37.99
N ALA A 116 -11.42 -28.81 -38.67
CA ALA A 116 -11.25 -30.19 -39.16
C ALA A 116 -11.87 -30.53 -40.53
N ASP A 117 -10.99 -30.54 -41.53
CA ASP A 117 -11.04 -31.39 -42.72
C ASP A 117 -10.53 -32.77 -42.28
N GLU A 118 -11.39 -33.79 -42.26
CA GLU A 118 -10.98 -35.19 -42.12
C GLU A 118 -10.77 -35.77 -43.52
N SER A 119 -9.64 -36.48 -43.67
CA SER A 119 -9.00 -37.01 -44.88
C SER A 119 -9.88 -37.75 -45.88
#